data_AF-A0A357C4R7-F1
#
_entry.id   AF-A0A357C4R7-F1
#
_cell.length_a   1.000
_cell.length_b   1.000
_cell.length_c   1.000
_cell.angle_alpha   90.00
_cell.angle_beta   90.00
_cell.angle_gamma   90.00
#
_symmetry.space_group_name_H-M   'P 1'
#
loop_
_entity.id
_entity.type
_entity.pdbx_description
1 polymer ?
#
loop_
_entity_poly.entity_id
_entity_poly.type
_entity_poly.pdbx_seq_one_letter_code
_entity_poly.pdbx_strand_id
1 'polypeptide(L)'
;MLEDKIKEVKKLLVLLRGSRKDNRTRQRIWDESRLQHAESDFKINLTEDDKKNLVSLNPDKKLREGKFHVTVVDLIPKIYQFEERKEEDIGERKQGANITNRKVPSKDSAQLLNESAELIGLLLVAFRISTSQIRRYLDSLRKVKVTSTRKTFSPSDVLLQQVKVAYAAGRNRDLDFFYEVMKPAINEGSKGYESFEQLLRFVEAIIAYQRFYRGED
;
A
#
# COMPACT_ATOMS: atom_id res chain seq x y z
N MET A 1 2.12 14.26 -7.91
CA MET A 1 1.35 14.24 -6.64
C MET A 1 1.64 13.01 -5.80
N LEU A 2 1.27 11.78 -6.21
CA LEU A 2 1.63 10.56 -5.45
C LEU A 2 3.14 10.31 -5.46
N GLU A 3 3.80 10.46 -6.61
CA GLU A 3 5.25 10.34 -6.73
C GLU A 3 6.02 11.24 -5.75
N ASP A 4 5.57 12.49 -5.58
CA ASP A 4 6.17 13.44 -4.65
C ASP A 4 6.03 12.97 -3.20
N LYS A 5 4.86 12.42 -2.84
CA LYS A 5 4.60 11.85 -1.51
C LYS A 5 5.41 10.58 -1.27
N ILE A 6 5.54 9.71 -2.27
CA ILE A 6 6.39 8.52 -2.22
C ILE A 6 7.85 8.94 -2.00
N LYS A 7 8.33 9.93 -2.78
CA LYS A 7 9.68 10.47 -2.64
C LYS A 7 9.90 11.07 -1.25
N GLU A 8 8.93 11.82 -0.73
CA GLU A 8 8.97 12.40 0.62
C GLU A 8 9.06 11.32 1.70
N VAL A 9 8.21 10.29 1.65
CA VAL A 9 8.25 9.17 2.61
C VAL A 9 9.56 8.39 2.51
N LYS A 10 10.06 8.13 1.30
CA LYS A 10 11.38 7.51 1.08
C LYS A 10 12.50 8.32 1.70
N LYS A 11 12.51 9.65 1.51
CA LYS A 11 13.47 10.54 2.18
C LYS A 11 13.39 10.37 3.69
N LEU A 12 12.20 10.46 4.27
CA LEU A 12 12.00 10.32 5.72
C LEU A 12 12.50 8.96 6.23
N LEU A 13 12.29 7.88 5.48
CA LEU A 13 12.79 6.54 5.81
C LEU A 13 14.33 6.46 5.74
N VAL A 14 14.96 7.07 4.74
CA VAL A 14 16.43 7.17 4.68
C VAL A 14 16.97 7.95 5.85
N LEU A 15 16.37 9.10 6.19
CA LEU A 15 16.76 9.87 7.38
C LEU A 15 16.67 9.01 8.65
N LEU A 16 15.63 8.17 8.78
CA LEU A 16 15.44 7.30 9.94
C LEU A 16 16.44 6.14 10.01
N ARG A 17 16.72 5.47 8.88
CA ARG A 17 17.61 4.30 8.82
C ARG A 17 19.08 4.68 8.80
N GLY A 18 19.43 5.75 8.10
CA GLY A 18 20.78 6.30 7.99
C GLY A 18 21.28 7.02 9.25
N SER A 19 20.42 7.19 10.26
CA SER A 19 20.81 7.80 11.53
C SER A 19 20.64 6.85 12.71
N ARG A 20 21.45 7.07 13.75
CA ARG A 20 21.34 6.37 15.04
C ARG A 20 21.20 7.38 16.17
N LYS A 21 20.58 6.98 17.27
CA LYS A 21 20.58 7.80 18.50
C LYS A 21 21.91 7.64 19.20
N ASP A 22 22.58 8.75 19.47
CA ASP A 22 23.73 8.79 20.35
C ASP A 22 23.28 8.51 21.79
N ASN A 23 23.92 7.56 22.45
CA ASN A 23 23.52 7.13 23.79
C ASN A 23 23.81 8.18 24.88
N ARG A 24 24.75 9.09 24.65
CA ARG A 24 25.15 10.14 25.59
C ARG A 24 24.29 11.39 25.43
N THR A 25 24.09 11.84 24.19
CA THR A 25 23.38 13.11 23.93
C THR A 25 21.90 12.92 23.62
N ARG A 26 21.46 11.68 23.36
CA ARG A 26 20.13 11.32 22.82
C ARG A 26 19.81 11.95 21.47
N GLN A 27 20.75 12.65 20.83
CA GLN A 27 20.58 13.24 19.52
C GLN A 27 20.75 12.18 18.42
N ARG A 28 20.12 12.40 17.26
CA ARG A 28 20.38 11.57 16.08
C ARG A 28 21.68 12.02 15.43
N ILE A 29 22.60 11.09 15.24
CA ILE A 29 23.85 11.28 14.50
C ILE A 29 23.85 10.41 13.25
N TRP A 30 24.53 10.88 12.21
CA TRP A 30 24.69 10.16 10.97
C TRP A 30 25.57 8.92 11.16
N ASP A 31 25.17 7.84 10.50
CA ASP A 31 25.95 6.62 10.34
C ASP A 31 26.12 6.41 8.83
N GLU A 32 27.30 6.77 8.30
CA GLU A 32 27.57 6.83 6.87
C GLU A 32 27.33 5.49 6.17
N SER A 33 27.69 4.38 6.83
CA SER A 33 27.42 3.05 6.31
C SER A 33 25.91 2.81 6.20
N ARG A 34 25.13 3.08 7.26
CA ARG A 34 23.68 2.93 7.21
C ARG A 34 23.02 3.86 6.20
N LEU A 35 23.55 5.06 6.04
CA LEU A 35 23.04 6.04 5.09
C LEU A 35 23.17 5.51 3.66
N GLN A 36 24.36 5.04 3.27
CA GLN A 36 24.60 4.49 1.93
C GLN A 36 23.68 3.29 1.62
N HIS A 37 23.51 2.38 2.58
CA HIS A 37 22.58 1.25 2.42
C HIS A 37 21.13 1.74 2.27
N ALA A 38 20.71 2.68 3.11
CA ALA A 38 19.34 3.21 3.04
C ALA A 38 19.07 3.98 1.73
N GLU A 39 20.02 4.79 1.25
CA GLU A 39 19.91 5.50 -0.03
C GLU A 39 19.76 4.51 -1.20
N SER A 40 20.51 3.41 -1.16
CA SER A 40 20.39 2.30 -2.11
C SER A 40 19.04 1.61 -2.04
N ASP A 41 18.62 1.17 -0.85
CA ASP A 41 17.35 0.45 -0.62
C ASP A 41 16.14 1.23 -1.13
N PHE A 42 16.11 2.55 -0.87
CA PHE A 42 15.00 3.42 -1.24
C PHE A 42 15.19 4.11 -2.58
N LYS A 43 16.32 3.89 -3.25
CA LYS A 43 16.71 4.54 -4.52
C LYS A 43 16.55 6.06 -4.46
N ILE A 44 17.06 6.66 -3.39
CA ILE A 44 16.95 8.11 -3.15
C ILE A 44 18.25 8.65 -2.57
N ASN A 45 18.72 9.77 -3.10
CA ASN A 45 19.90 10.45 -2.58
C ASN A 45 19.46 11.67 -1.77
N LEU A 46 20.00 11.82 -0.57
CA LEU A 46 19.79 13.01 0.25
C LEU A 46 20.67 14.15 -0.23
N THR A 47 20.08 15.35 -0.33
CA THR A 47 20.85 16.57 -0.54
C THR A 47 21.61 16.96 0.73
N GLU A 48 22.63 17.79 0.61
CA GLU A 48 23.35 18.32 1.78
C GLU A 48 22.42 19.11 2.73
N ASP A 49 21.37 19.74 2.18
CA ASP A 49 20.35 20.41 2.98
C ASP A 49 19.43 19.43 3.72
N ASP A 50 19.08 18.31 3.09
CA ASP A 50 18.36 17.22 3.77
C ASP A 50 19.20 16.70 4.95
N LYS A 51 20.52 16.56 4.76
CA LYS A 51 21.45 16.04 5.78
C LYS A 51 21.65 17.00 6.96
N LYS A 52 21.77 18.31 6.69
CA LYS A 52 21.92 19.35 7.73
C LYS A 52 20.70 19.47 8.63
N ASN A 53 19.51 19.20 8.11
CA ASN A 53 18.26 19.43 8.81
C ASN A 53 17.74 18.22 9.62
N LEU A 54 18.49 17.11 9.73
CA LEU A 54 18.04 15.87 10.39
C LEU A 54 17.44 16.08 11.79
N VAL A 55 18.11 16.88 12.63
CA VAL A 55 17.69 17.13 14.02
C VAL A 55 16.41 17.96 14.07
N SER A 56 16.27 18.93 13.16
CA SER A 56 15.07 19.79 13.07
C SER A 56 13.87 19.06 12.46
N LEU A 57 14.11 18.10 11.55
CA LEU A 57 13.04 17.48 10.78
C LEU A 57 12.17 16.52 11.59
N ASN A 58 12.71 15.93 12.67
CA ASN A 58 12.10 14.84 13.44
C ASN A 58 11.29 13.87 12.53
N PRO A 59 11.97 13.03 11.73
CA PRO A 59 11.31 12.28 10.67
C PRO A 59 10.18 11.38 11.15
N ASP A 60 10.31 10.81 12.36
CA ASP A 60 9.27 10.01 13.01
C ASP A 60 7.97 10.82 13.20
N LYS A 61 8.09 12.07 13.67
CA LYS A 61 6.96 12.98 13.86
C LYS A 61 6.34 13.36 12.52
N LYS A 62 7.16 13.72 11.51
CA LYS A 62 6.68 14.06 10.16
C LYS A 62 5.91 12.92 9.49
N LEU A 63 6.37 11.68 9.62
CA LEU A 63 5.66 10.51 9.08
C LEU A 63 4.27 10.36 9.70
N ARG A 64 4.15 10.55 11.02
CA ARG A 64 2.88 10.43 11.75
C ARG A 64 1.91 11.58 11.48
N GLU A 65 2.41 12.80 11.40
CA GLU A 65 1.59 14.00 11.22
C GLU A 65 1.29 14.33 9.76
N GLY A 66 2.12 13.86 8.82
CA GLY A 66 2.02 14.20 7.40
C GLY A 66 0.80 13.61 6.67
N LYS A 67 0.08 12.68 7.30
CA LYS A 67 -1.16 12.05 6.77
C LYS A 67 -1.08 11.67 5.29
N PHE A 68 0.06 11.12 4.87
CA PHE A 68 0.38 10.81 3.48
C PHE A 68 -0.69 9.95 2.79
N HIS A 69 -1.33 9.06 3.54
CA HIS A 69 -2.37 8.14 3.08
C HIS A 69 -3.67 8.83 2.65
N VAL A 70 -3.96 10.06 3.09
CA VAL A 70 -5.19 10.78 2.71
C VAL A 70 -5.27 10.98 1.19
N THR A 71 -4.13 11.23 0.55
CA THR A 71 -4.03 11.31 -0.92
C THR A 71 -4.52 10.02 -1.59
N VAL A 72 -4.23 8.86 -0.98
CA VAL A 72 -4.67 7.56 -1.50
C VAL A 72 -6.17 7.38 -1.30
N VAL A 73 -6.71 7.81 -0.14
CA VAL A 73 -8.15 7.77 0.16
C VAL A 73 -8.94 8.50 -0.94
N ASP A 74 -8.51 9.70 -1.33
CA ASP A 74 -9.16 10.50 -2.36
C ASP A 74 -9.08 9.87 -3.77
N LEU A 75 -8.07 9.03 -4.01
CA LEU A 75 -7.83 8.35 -5.28
C LEU A 75 -8.49 6.98 -5.36
N ILE A 76 -9.02 6.44 -4.26
CA ILE A 76 -9.65 5.11 -4.23
C ILE A 76 -10.67 4.94 -5.37
N PRO A 77 -11.66 5.84 -5.60
CA PRO A 77 -12.62 5.63 -6.68
C PRO A 77 -11.99 5.49 -8.07
N LYS A 78 -10.85 6.15 -8.32
CA LYS A 78 -10.13 6.08 -9.60
C LYS A 78 -9.40 4.75 -9.78
N ILE A 79 -8.96 4.13 -8.69
CA ILE A 79 -8.36 2.78 -8.70
C ILE A 79 -9.37 1.72 -9.18
N TYR A 80 -10.67 1.97 -9.05
CA TYR A 80 -11.76 1.06 -9.47
C TYR A 80 -12.42 1.49 -10.78
N GLN A 81 -11.69 2.19 -11.65
CA GLN A 81 -12.13 2.46 -13.02
C GLN A 81 -11.79 1.30 -13.94
N PHE A 82 -12.80 0.83 -14.68
CA PHE A 82 -12.70 -0.30 -15.58
C PHE A 82 -12.98 0.12 -17.03
N GLU A 83 -12.37 -0.58 -17.96
CA GLU A 83 -12.65 -0.54 -19.39
C GLU A 83 -13.14 -1.91 -19.86
N GLU A 84 -13.94 -1.94 -20.92
CA GLU A 84 -14.35 -3.19 -21.55
C GLU A 84 -13.29 -3.64 -22.55
N ARG A 85 -12.84 -4.89 -22.43
CA ARG A 85 -12.01 -5.54 -23.43
C ARG A 85 -12.64 -6.85 -23.90
N LYS A 86 -12.42 -7.16 -25.18
CA LYS A 86 -12.79 -8.46 -25.74
C LYS A 86 -11.83 -9.52 -25.21
N GLU A 87 -12.34 -10.71 -24.88
CA GLU A 87 -11.53 -11.82 -24.36
C GLU A 87 -10.43 -12.26 -25.35
N GLU A 88 -10.63 -12.05 -26.65
CA GLU A 88 -9.65 -12.33 -27.70
C GLU A 88 -8.35 -11.52 -27.54
N ASP A 89 -8.43 -10.31 -27.00
CA ASP A 89 -7.29 -9.39 -26.82
C ASP A 89 -6.48 -9.68 -25.54
N ILE A 90 -7.00 -10.52 -24.64
CA ILE A 90 -6.41 -10.79 -23.31
C ILE A 90 -5.54 -12.07 -23.33
N GLY A 91 -5.48 -12.78 -24.46
CA GLY A 91 -4.60 -13.94 -24.66
C GLY A 91 -5.09 -15.26 -24.02
N GLU A 92 -6.24 -15.25 -23.34
CA GLU A 92 -6.87 -16.46 -22.78
C GLU A 92 -7.76 -17.15 -23.84
N ARG A 93 -7.16 -17.87 -24.80
CA ARG A 93 -7.93 -18.76 -25.69
C ARG A 93 -8.47 -19.95 -24.90
N LYS A 94 -9.74 -19.92 -24.51
CA LYS A 94 -10.53 -21.15 -24.32
C LYS A 94 -11.40 -21.35 -25.56
N GLN A 95 -11.06 -22.35 -26.38
CA GLN A 95 -11.86 -22.73 -27.54
C GLN A 95 -13.29 -23.04 -27.10
N GLY A 96 -14.27 -22.30 -27.62
CA GLY A 96 -15.70 -22.58 -27.46
C GLY A 96 -16.48 -21.73 -26.44
N ALA A 97 -15.88 -20.71 -25.80
CA ALA A 97 -16.64 -19.79 -24.96
C ALA A 97 -17.29 -18.67 -25.79
N ASN A 98 -18.58 -18.39 -25.58
CA ASN A 98 -19.24 -17.17 -26.07
C ASN A 98 -18.37 -15.96 -25.71
N ILE A 99 -18.05 -15.10 -26.69
CA ILE A 99 -17.27 -13.88 -26.49
C ILE A 99 -18.02 -13.02 -25.46
N THR A 100 -17.51 -12.97 -24.23
CA THR A 100 -18.06 -12.08 -23.19
C THR A 100 -17.13 -10.90 -23.00
N ASN A 101 -17.66 -9.67 -23.04
CA ASN A 101 -16.87 -8.50 -22.68
C ASN A 101 -16.45 -8.63 -21.22
N ARG A 102 -15.14 -8.55 -20.94
CA ARG A 102 -14.60 -8.55 -19.58
C ARG A 102 -14.28 -7.12 -19.18
N LYS A 103 -14.76 -6.71 -17.99
CA LYS A 103 -14.29 -5.48 -17.35
C LYS A 103 -12.89 -5.72 -16.81
N VAL A 104 -11.93 -4.95 -17.28
CA VAL A 104 -10.55 -4.96 -16.81
C VAL A 104 -10.18 -3.56 -16.31
N PRO A 105 -9.25 -3.43 -15.34
CA PRO A 105 -8.79 -2.12 -14.90
C PRO A 105 -8.20 -1.34 -16.09
N SER A 106 -8.53 -0.05 -16.20
CA SER A 106 -7.87 0.81 -17.19
C SER A 106 -6.38 0.95 -16.89
N LYS A 107 -5.59 1.38 -17.88
CA LYS A 107 -4.14 1.63 -17.68
C LYS A 107 -3.90 2.61 -16.51
N ASP A 108 -4.67 3.69 -16.47
CA ASP A 108 -4.56 4.71 -15.43
C ASP A 108 -4.96 4.17 -14.05
N SER A 109 -6.01 3.33 -13.99
CA SER A 109 -6.40 2.61 -12.77
C SER A 109 -5.27 1.70 -12.27
N ALA A 110 -4.64 0.94 -13.15
CA ALA A 110 -3.54 0.05 -12.79
C ALA A 110 -2.30 0.82 -12.30
N GLN A 111 -1.98 1.96 -12.93
CA GLN A 111 -0.90 2.82 -12.49
C GLN A 111 -1.18 3.42 -11.11
N LEU A 112 -2.39 3.98 -10.91
CA LEU A 112 -2.80 4.53 -9.61
C LEU A 112 -2.82 3.47 -8.51
N LEU A 113 -3.22 2.23 -8.83
CA LEU A 113 -3.15 1.11 -7.89
C LEU A 113 -1.70 0.89 -7.43
N ASN A 114 -0.75 0.81 -8.36
CA ASN A 114 0.65 0.55 -8.06
C ASN A 114 1.26 1.67 -7.20
N GLU A 115 1.10 2.92 -7.60
CA GLU A 115 1.63 4.08 -6.85
C GLU A 115 1.00 4.19 -5.45
N SER A 116 -0.31 3.97 -5.35
CA SER A 116 -1.01 3.95 -4.07
C SER A 116 -0.51 2.81 -3.19
N ALA A 117 -0.35 1.62 -3.75
CA ALA A 117 0.13 0.46 -3.03
C ALA A 117 1.57 0.64 -2.55
N GLU A 118 2.42 1.28 -3.35
CA GLU A 118 3.79 1.62 -2.99
C GLU A 118 3.83 2.56 -1.78
N LEU A 119 3.04 3.64 -1.83
CA LEU A 119 2.98 4.61 -0.73
C LEU A 119 2.50 3.96 0.57
N ILE A 120 1.43 3.16 0.51
CA ILE A 120 0.91 2.45 1.69
C ILE A 120 1.92 1.41 2.19
N GLY A 121 2.58 0.67 1.29
CA GLY A 121 3.65 -0.26 1.62
C GLY A 121 4.81 0.41 2.39
N LEU A 122 5.24 1.59 1.94
CA LEU A 122 6.25 2.40 2.62
C LEU A 122 5.79 2.86 4.01
N LEU A 123 4.54 3.28 4.16
CA LEU A 123 3.98 3.68 5.47
C LEU A 123 3.91 2.50 6.44
N LEU A 124 3.57 1.29 5.96
CA LEU A 124 3.63 0.08 6.78
C LEU A 124 5.06 -0.21 7.26
N VAL A 125 6.06 0.03 6.42
CA VAL A 125 7.48 -0.07 6.81
C VAL A 125 7.84 1.00 7.84
N ALA A 126 7.44 2.25 7.60
CA ALA A 126 7.69 3.39 8.49
C ALA A 126 7.15 3.16 9.90
N PHE A 127 5.92 2.64 10.01
CA PHE A 127 5.28 2.33 11.28
C PHE A 127 5.60 0.94 11.81
N ARG A 128 6.57 0.25 11.21
CA ARG A 128 7.08 -1.07 11.65
C ARG A 128 5.99 -2.14 11.77
N ILE A 129 4.93 -2.02 10.97
CA ILE A 129 3.87 -3.01 10.91
C ILE A 129 4.44 -4.31 10.35
N SER A 130 4.12 -5.45 10.96
CA SER A 130 4.64 -6.73 10.49
C SER A 130 3.92 -7.18 9.23
N THR A 131 4.66 -7.81 8.31
CA THR A 131 4.06 -8.39 7.09
C THR A 131 3.04 -9.47 7.43
N SER A 132 3.21 -10.19 8.54
CA SER A 132 2.28 -11.22 9.01
C SER A 132 0.93 -10.68 9.48
N GLN A 133 0.85 -9.41 9.92
CA GLN A 133 -0.43 -8.76 10.25
C GLN A 133 -1.25 -8.51 8.98
N ILE A 134 -0.63 -7.92 7.95
CA ILE A 134 -1.32 -7.61 6.69
C ILE A 134 -1.59 -8.89 5.88
N ARG A 135 -0.69 -9.88 5.92
CA ARG A 135 -0.90 -11.19 5.29
C ARG A 135 -2.11 -11.93 5.85
N ARG A 136 -2.32 -11.92 7.18
CA ARG A 136 -3.53 -12.51 7.79
C ARG A 136 -4.81 -11.86 7.30
N TYR A 137 -4.77 -10.56 7.04
CA TYR A 137 -5.88 -9.85 6.42
C TYR A 137 -6.10 -10.29 4.97
N LEU A 138 -5.04 -10.36 4.16
CA LEU A 138 -5.10 -10.88 2.79
C LEU A 138 -5.66 -12.31 2.74
N ASP A 139 -5.22 -13.20 3.64
CA ASP A 139 -5.71 -14.57 3.72
C ASP A 139 -7.23 -14.63 3.94
N SER A 140 -7.77 -13.66 4.68
CA SER A 140 -9.22 -13.55 4.89
C SER A 140 -9.98 -13.10 3.64
N LEU A 141 -9.40 -12.20 2.83
CA LEU A 141 -9.95 -11.84 1.52
C LEU A 141 -9.88 -13.03 0.55
N ARG A 142 -8.78 -13.78 0.56
CA ARG A 142 -8.62 -14.98 -0.27
C ARG A 142 -9.66 -16.05 0.06
N LYS A 143 -10.06 -16.19 1.33
CA LYS A 143 -11.18 -17.08 1.70
C LYS A 143 -12.48 -16.67 1.03
N VAL A 144 -12.81 -15.38 1.02
CA VAL A 144 -13.99 -14.86 0.30
C VAL A 144 -13.87 -15.16 -1.19
N LYS A 145 -12.67 -15.02 -1.77
CA LYS A 145 -12.41 -15.34 -3.17
C LYS A 145 -12.64 -16.81 -3.51
N VAL A 146 -12.21 -17.73 -2.65
CA VAL A 146 -12.38 -19.18 -2.87
C VAL A 146 -13.86 -19.58 -2.85
N THR A 147 -14.68 -18.92 -2.01
CA THR A 147 -16.10 -19.22 -1.89
C THR A 147 -16.99 -18.42 -2.86
N SER A 148 -16.42 -17.47 -3.60
CA SER A 148 -17.16 -16.57 -4.48
C SER A 148 -16.82 -16.78 -5.95
N THR A 149 -17.85 -16.77 -6.79
CA THR A 149 -17.74 -16.69 -8.25
C THR A 149 -18.45 -15.44 -8.74
N ARG A 150 -18.34 -15.09 -10.03
CA ARG A 150 -19.15 -14.00 -10.62
C ARG A 150 -20.65 -14.16 -10.36
N LYS A 151 -21.16 -15.39 -10.30
CA LYS A 151 -22.59 -15.69 -10.09
C LYS A 151 -23.01 -15.75 -8.62
N THR A 152 -22.07 -16.02 -7.72
CA THR A 152 -22.33 -16.24 -6.29
C THR A 152 -21.72 -15.15 -5.40
N PHE A 153 -21.23 -14.07 -6.00
CA PHE A 153 -20.60 -12.98 -5.28
C PHE A 153 -21.59 -12.29 -4.32
N SER A 154 -21.18 -12.15 -3.07
CA SER A 154 -21.94 -11.46 -2.02
C SER A 154 -21.19 -10.20 -1.60
N PRO A 155 -21.74 -8.99 -1.83
CA PRO A 155 -21.17 -7.74 -1.33
C PRO A 155 -20.95 -7.76 0.19
N SER A 156 -21.86 -8.40 0.93
CA SER A 156 -21.82 -8.50 2.38
C SER A 156 -20.55 -9.21 2.88
N ASP A 157 -20.08 -10.24 2.18
CA ASP A 157 -18.87 -10.99 2.57
C ASP A 157 -17.61 -10.14 2.49
N VAL A 158 -17.61 -9.16 1.57
CA VAL A 158 -16.54 -8.18 1.40
C VAL A 158 -16.66 -7.07 2.45
N LEU A 159 -17.86 -6.53 2.67
CA LEU A 159 -18.10 -5.47 3.66
C LEU A 159 -17.73 -5.92 5.09
N LEU A 160 -18.00 -7.18 5.45
CA LEU A 160 -17.62 -7.75 6.75
C LEU A 160 -16.11 -7.74 7.02
N GLN A 161 -15.28 -7.62 5.97
CA GLN A 161 -13.82 -7.51 6.14
C GLN A 161 -13.41 -6.19 6.79
N GLN A 162 -14.24 -5.14 6.69
CA GLN A 162 -14.02 -3.86 7.36
C GLN A 162 -13.93 -4.01 8.87
N VAL A 163 -14.74 -4.91 9.47
CA VAL A 163 -14.73 -5.19 10.92
C VAL A 163 -13.37 -5.71 11.37
N LYS A 164 -12.72 -6.56 10.56
CA LYS A 164 -11.40 -7.12 10.88
C LYS A 164 -10.31 -6.06 10.86
N VAL A 165 -10.35 -5.17 9.85
CA VAL A 165 -9.38 -4.06 9.78
C VAL A 165 -9.62 -3.06 10.91
N ALA A 166 -10.87 -2.74 11.23
CA ALA A 166 -11.23 -1.87 12.35
C ALA A 166 -10.71 -2.41 13.69
N TYR A 167 -10.90 -3.71 13.93
CA TYR A 167 -10.42 -4.36 15.15
C TYR A 167 -8.88 -4.34 15.23
N ALA A 168 -8.19 -4.59 14.11
CA ALA A 168 -6.73 -4.54 14.05
C ALA A 168 -6.20 -3.13 14.35
N ALA A 169 -6.83 -2.09 13.79
CA ALA A 169 -6.49 -0.69 14.06
C ALA A 169 -6.79 -0.29 15.52
N GLY A 170 -7.94 -0.69 16.07
CA GLY A 170 -8.27 -0.46 17.48
C GLY A 170 -7.28 -1.10 18.47
N ARG A 171 -6.62 -2.20 18.08
CA ARG A 171 -5.57 -2.87 18.87
C ARG A 171 -4.18 -2.27 18.65
N ASN A 172 -3.96 -1.58 17.53
CA ASN A 172 -2.68 -0.96 17.18
C ASN A 172 -2.93 0.34 16.41
N ARG A 173 -2.83 1.49 17.10
CA ARG A 173 -3.09 2.82 16.52
C ARG A 173 -2.18 3.16 15.33
N ASP A 174 -1.02 2.52 15.23
CA ASP A 174 -0.13 2.68 14.07
C ASP A 174 -0.73 2.07 12.78
N LEU A 175 -1.86 1.36 12.86
CA LEU A 175 -2.66 0.87 11.73
C LEU A 175 -3.87 1.74 11.38
N ASP A 176 -4.12 2.85 12.09
CA ASP A 176 -5.28 3.71 11.83
C ASP A 176 -5.31 4.21 10.37
N PHE A 177 -4.15 4.62 9.85
CA PHE A 177 -3.99 5.04 8.45
C PHE A 177 -4.40 3.93 7.46
N PHE A 178 -4.09 2.67 7.78
CA PHE A 178 -4.42 1.53 6.95
C PHE A 178 -5.93 1.28 6.97
N TYR A 179 -6.58 1.41 8.13
CA TYR A 179 -8.05 1.36 8.21
C TYR A 179 -8.71 2.46 7.38
N GLU A 180 -8.21 3.70 7.45
CA GLU A 180 -8.74 4.83 6.69
C GLU A 180 -8.67 4.62 5.18
N VAL A 181 -7.63 3.94 4.68
CA VAL A 181 -7.50 3.55 3.27
C VAL A 181 -8.37 2.35 2.92
N MET A 182 -8.38 1.32 3.78
CA MET A 182 -9.07 0.08 3.49
C MET A 182 -10.59 0.24 3.54
N LYS A 183 -11.14 1.09 4.40
CA LYS A 183 -12.59 1.32 4.49
C LYS A 183 -13.21 1.73 3.13
N PRO A 184 -12.79 2.81 2.45
CA PRO A 184 -13.30 3.15 1.13
C PRO A 184 -12.93 2.11 0.08
N ALA A 185 -11.74 1.50 0.15
CA ALA A 185 -11.36 0.45 -0.80
C ALA A 185 -12.27 -0.79 -0.71
N ILE A 186 -12.66 -1.20 0.50
CA ILE A 186 -13.61 -2.29 0.74
C ILE A 186 -15.01 -1.91 0.22
N ASN A 187 -15.45 -0.67 0.44
CA ASN A 187 -16.73 -0.19 -0.10
C ASN A 187 -16.75 -0.27 -1.62
N GLU A 188 -15.70 0.20 -2.31
CA GLU A 188 -15.58 0.06 -3.77
C GLU A 188 -15.48 -1.41 -4.20
N GLY A 189 -14.66 -2.20 -3.51
CA GLY A 189 -14.48 -3.63 -3.77
C GLY A 189 -15.76 -4.45 -3.59
N SER A 190 -16.71 -3.99 -2.79
CA SER A 190 -17.99 -4.67 -2.58
C SER A 190 -19.00 -4.50 -3.72
N LYS A 191 -18.76 -3.57 -4.67
CA LYS A 191 -19.74 -3.23 -5.73
C LYS A 191 -19.92 -4.30 -6.81
N GLY A 192 -19.04 -5.28 -6.87
CA GLY A 192 -19.11 -6.36 -7.85
C GLY A 192 -17.89 -7.27 -7.77
N TYR A 193 -17.97 -8.42 -8.46
CA TYR A 193 -16.90 -9.41 -8.42
C TYR A 193 -15.58 -8.86 -8.98
N GLU A 194 -15.60 -8.10 -10.07
CA GLU A 194 -14.42 -7.47 -10.67
C GLU A 194 -13.83 -6.40 -9.75
N SER A 195 -14.68 -5.62 -9.05
CA SER A 195 -14.23 -4.69 -8.02
C SER A 195 -13.57 -5.42 -6.86
N PHE A 196 -14.11 -6.56 -6.43
CA PHE A 196 -13.49 -7.37 -5.39
C PHE A 196 -12.14 -7.96 -5.83
N GLU A 197 -12.00 -8.39 -7.08
CA GLU A 197 -10.70 -8.80 -7.63
C GLU A 197 -9.69 -7.64 -7.58
N GLN A 198 -10.13 -6.41 -7.88
CA GLN A 198 -9.28 -5.22 -7.82
C GLN A 198 -8.85 -4.88 -6.38
N LEU A 199 -9.76 -5.05 -5.39
CA LEU A 199 -9.42 -4.94 -3.97
C LEU A 199 -8.33 -5.95 -3.56
N LEU A 200 -8.46 -7.19 -4.02
CA LEU A 200 -7.47 -8.24 -3.72
C LEU A 200 -6.09 -7.86 -4.30
N ARG A 201 -6.05 -7.45 -5.57
CA ARG A 201 -4.82 -6.99 -6.24
C ARG A 201 -4.19 -5.82 -5.50
N PHE A 202 -4.99 -4.86 -5.03
CA PHE A 202 -4.48 -3.72 -4.28
C PHE A 202 -3.80 -4.14 -2.98
N VAL A 203 -4.41 -5.03 -2.20
CA VAL A 203 -3.82 -5.54 -0.95
C VAL A 203 -2.57 -6.39 -1.22
N GLU A 204 -2.56 -7.19 -2.29
CA GLU A 204 -1.40 -7.97 -2.71
C GLU A 204 -0.23 -7.06 -3.10
N ALA A 205 -0.48 -5.99 -3.88
CA ALA A 205 0.51 -5.01 -4.24
C ALA A 205 1.08 -4.28 -3.01
N ILE A 206 0.24 -3.90 -2.04
CA ILE A 206 0.68 -3.28 -0.78
C ILE A 206 1.68 -4.19 -0.05
N ILE A 207 1.37 -5.49 0.06
CA ILE A 207 2.25 -6.47 0.71
C ILE A 207 3.55 -6.64 -0.09
N ALA A 208 3.48 -6.67 -1.42
CA ALA A 208 4.66 -6.79 -2.28
C ALA A 208 5.62 -5.62 -2.06
N TYR A 209 5.13 -4.37 -2.09
CA TYR A 209 5.94 -3.19 -1.83
C TYR A 209 6.44 -3.12 -0.38
N GLN A 210 5.62 -3.51 0.60
CA GLN A 210 6.08 -3.58 2.00
C GLN A 210 7.27 -4.52 2.15
N ARG A 211 7.25 -5.70 1.50
CA ARG A 211 8.37 -6.66 1.51
C ARG A 211 9.58 -6.09 0.79
N PHE A 212 9.38 -5.55 -0.40
CA PHE A 212 10.44 -4.93 -1.20
C PHE A 212 11.25 -3.90 -0.38
N TYR A 213 10.58 -3.01 0.35
CA TYR A 213 11.25 -1.98 1.15
C TYR A 213 11.72 -2.42 2.54
N ARG A 214 11.33 -3.61 3.01
CA ARG A 214 11.82 -4.14 4.30
C ARG A 214 13.22 -4.72 4.20
N GLY A 215 13.65 -5.17 3.01
CA GLY A 215 14.92 -5.86 2.83
C GLY A 215 14.97 -7.24 3.51
N GLU A 216 13.81 -7.84 3.77
CA GLU A 216 13.68 -9.19 4.34
C GLU A 216 13.51 -10.20 3.18
N ASP A 217 14.61 -10.85 2.81
CA ASP A 217 14.61 -12.19 2.20
C ASP A 217 14.74 -13.26 3.29
#